data_AF-A0A4Y7U529-F1
#
_entry.id   AF-A0A4Y7U529-F1
#
_cell.length_a   1.000
_cell.length_b   1.000
_cell.length_c   1.000
_cell.angle_alpha   90.00
_cell.angle_beta   90.00
_cell.angle_gamma   90.00
#
_symmetry.space_group_name_H-M   'P 1'
#
loop_
_entity.id
_entity.type
_entity.pdbx_description
1 polymer ?
#
loop_
_entity_poly.entity_id
_entity_poly.type
_entity_poly.pdbx_seq_one_letter_code
_entity_poly.pdbx_strand_id
1 'polypeptide(L)'
;ADTFKPRVFDRTIYFKKGDLYNRKDHNLTLNRFVNLGTFNFVKNEFRESDSIPKTLDSYYYLTLLPKKFIRVEVLGKTNSASYTGTEINVNWNNRNFFRGAELFTVSVFGGADFQLSGKNSGKNIFKLGAETSLTWPRFITPFHIQGNSEF
;
A
#
# COMPACT_ATOMS: atom_id res chain seq x y z
N ALA A 1 20.52 -7.25 -6.68
CA ALA A 1 19.34 -7.59 -5.86
C ALA A 1 19.40 -6.71 -4.62
N ASP A 2 18.76 -5.53 -4.66
CA ASP A 2 18.87 -4.52 -3.59
C ASP A 2 17.59 -3.67 -3.46
N THR A 3 16.48 -4.13 -4.04
CA THR A 3 15.28 -3.29 -4.09
C THR A 3 14.64 -3.09 -2.71
N PHE A 4 14.71 -4.10 -1.83
CA PHE A 4 14.12 -4.07 -0.49
C PHE A 4 15.16 -4.38 0.59
N LYS A 5 14.94 -3.84 1.79
CA LYS A 5 15.71 -4.20 2.99
C LYS A 5 15.32 -5.63 3.43
N PRO A 6 16.27 -6.47 3.89
CA PRO A 6 15.98 -7.84 4.34
C PRO A 6 14.83 -7.94 5.35
N ARG A 7 14.75 -6.98 6.28
CA ARG A 7 13.68 -6.87 7.28
C ARG A 7 12.25 -6.92 6.74
N VAL A 8 12.03 -6.58 5.47
CA VAL A 8 10.71 -6.69 4.83
C VAL A 8 10.34 -8.16 4.75
N PHE A 9 11.24 -9.00 4.24
CA PHE A 9 11.01 -10.44 4.10
C PHE A 9 10.97 -11.15 5.45
N ASP A 10 11.86 -10.79 6.38
CA ASP A 10 11.91 -11.43 7.72
C ASP A 10 10.60 -11.29 8.50
N ARG A 11 9.89 -10.19 8.27
CA ARG A 11 8.59 -9.89 8.88
C ARG A 11 7.45 -10.50 8.08
N THR A 12 7.53 -10.53 6.76
CA THR A 12 6.45 -11.02 5.93
C THR A 12 6.38 -12.55 5.91
N ILE A 13 7.52 -13.24 5.94
CA ILE A 13 7.60 -14.70 5.94
C ILE A 13 7.46 -15.24 7.36
N TYR A 14 6.35 -15.95 7.60
CA TYR A 14 6.06 -16.56 8.90
C TYR A 14 6.87 -17.82 9.14
N PHE A 15 7.03 -18.67 8.12
CA PHE A 15 7.81 -19.90 8.24
C PHE A 15 9.26 -19.59 8.64
N LYS A 16 9.71 -20.24 9.71
CA LYS A 16 11.11 -20.30 10.12
C LYS A 16 11.66 -21.68 9.78
N LYS A 17 13.00 -21.74 9.69
CA LYS A 17 13.69 -22.99 9.40
C LYS A 17 13.40 -24.01 10.51
N GLY A 18 12.89 -25.18 10.13
CA GLY A 18 12.53 -26.27 11.05
C GLY A 18 11.04 -26.32 11.40
N ASP A 19 10.25 -25.31 11.02
CA ASP A 19 8.80 -25.35 11.23
C ASP A 19 8.15 -26.45 10.39
N LEU A 20 7.14 -27.11 10.98
CA LEU A 20 6.29 -28.01 10.21
C LEU A 20 5.41 -27.21 9.26
N TYR A 21 5.26 -27.73 8.04
CA TYR A 21 4.37 -27.14 7.07
C TYR A 21 2.95 -27.07 7.62
N ASN A 22 2.34 -25.89 7.50
CA ASN A 22 0.94 -25.69 7.83
C ASN A 22 0.29 -24.66 6.89
N ARG A 23 -0.99 -24.85 6.60
CA ARG A 23 -1.72 -23.97 5.66
C ARG A 23 -1.97 -22.57 6.21
N LYS A 24 -2.02 -22.42 7.54
CA LYS A 24 -2.29 -21.14 8.20
C LYS A 24 -1.16 -20.15 7.88
N ASP A 25 0.08 -20.52 8.15
CA ASP A 25 1.26 -19.67 7.95
C ASP A 25 1.57 -19.43 6.48
N HIS A 26 1.25 -20.40 5.61
CA HIS A 26 1.29 -20.21 4.16
C HIS A 26 0.35 -19.08 3.73
N ASN A 27 -0.91 -19.16 4.12
CA ASN A 27 -1.90 -18.14 3.79
C ASN A 27 -1.57 -16.78 4.42
N LEU A 28 -1.10 -16.77 5.68
CA LEU A 28 -0.67 -15.54 6.36
C LEU A 28 0.51 -14.88 5.64
N THR A 29 1.51 -15.65 5.22
CA THR A 29 2.66 -15.13 4.48
C THR A 29 2.22 -14.52 3.15
N LEU A 30 1.37 -15.21 2.39
CA LEU A 30 0.82 -14.70 1.14
C LEU A 30 0.03 -13.40 1.36
N ASN A 31 -0.88 -13.40 2.33
CA ASN A 31 -1.69 -12.23 2.68
C ASN A 31 -0.80 -11.04 3.06
N ARG A 32 0.25 -11.25 3.86
CA ARG A 32 1.19 -10.17 4.21
C ARG A 32 1.93 -9.63 2.99
N PHE A 33 2.40 -10.48 2.07
CA PHE A 33 3.05 -9.99 0.85
C PHE A 33 2.10 -9.16 -0.02
N VAL A 34 0.84 -9.58 -0.15
CA VAL A 34 -0.20 -8.81 -0.86
C VAL A 34 -0.45 -7.48 -0.17
N ASN A 35 -0.60 -7.47 1.15
CA ASN A 35 -0.87 -6.27 1.95
C ASN A 35 0.26 -5.24 1.91
N LEU A 36 1.51 -5.62 1.58
CA LEU A 36 2.59 -4.65 1.36
C LEU A 36 2.29 -3.70 0.18
N GLY A 37 1.42 -4.07 -0.76
CA GLY A 37 1.01 -3.19 -1.87
C GLY A 37 2.12 -2.86 -2.89
N THR A 38 3.23 -3.60 -2.85
CA THR A 38 4.37 -3.40 -3.77
C THR A 38 4.54 -4.51 -4.80
N PHE A 39 3.83 -5.62 -4.61
CA PHE A 39 3.88 -6.80 -5.47
C PHE A 39 2.56 -6.96 -6.20
N ASN A 40 2.61 -7.26 -7.49
CA ASN A 40 1.44 -7.56 -8.32
C ASN A 40 1.05 -9.04 -8.20
N PHE A 41 2.05 -9.91 -8.13
CA PHE A 41 1.87 -11.35 -7.96
C PHE A 41 2.83 -11.88 -6.91
N VAL A 42 2.31 -12.79 -6.08
CA VAL A 42 3.02 -13.47 -5.03
C VAL A 42 2.73 -14.95 -5.20
N LYS A 43 3.76 -15.75 -5.45
CA LYS A 43 3.64 -17.21 -5.50
C LYS A 43 4.59 -17.81 -4.47
N ASN A 44 4.07 -18.71 -3.66
CA ASN A 44 4.87 -19.54 -2.79
C ASN A 44 4.82 -20.99 -3.27
N GLU A 45 5.98 -21.64 -3.28
CA GLU A 45 6.16 -23.01 -3.76
C GLU A 45 7.05 -23.76 -2.79
N PHE A 46 6.60 -24.93 -2.34
CA PHE A 46 7.41 -25.85 -1.53
C PHE A 46 7.87 -27.00 -2.41
N ARG A 47 9.17 -27.30 -2.36
CA ARG A 47 9.76 -28.43 -3.06
C ARG A 47 10.43 -29.34 -2.03
N GLU A 48 10.43 -30.64 -2.28
CA GLU A 48 11.22 -31.55 -1.45
C GLU A 48 12.70 -31.15 -1.54
N SER A 49 13.36 -31.13 -0.39
CA SER A 49 14.78 -30.78 -0.36
C SER A 49 15.63 -31.98 -0.78
N ASP A 50 16.47 -31.79 -1.78
CA ASP A 50 17.43 -32.81 -2.22
C ASP A 50 18.53 -33.05 -1.17
N SER A 51 18.75 -32.08 -0.27
CA SER A 51 19.86 -32.08 0.68
C SER A 51 19.51 -32.64 2.06
N ILE A 52 18.25 -32.50 2.49
CA ILE A 52 17.83 -32.86 3.84
C ILE A 52 16.56 -33.74 3.77
N PRO A 53 16.63 -35.01 4.21
CA PRO A 53 15.48 -35.92 4.16
C PRO A 53 14.27 -35.37 4.91
N LYS A 54 13.06 -35.57 4.35
CA LYS A 54 11.78 -35.18 4.93
C LYS A 54 11.65 -33.68 5.24
N THR A 55 12.31 -32.83 4.45
CA THR A 55 12.18 -31.38 4.55
C THR A 55 11.75 -30.76 3.23
N LEU A 56 11.24 -29.54 3.32
CA LEU A 56 10.76 -28.77 2.18
C LEU A 56 11.54 -27.46 2.07
N ASP A 57 12.07 -27.18 0.87
CA ASP A 57 12.61 -25.88 0.51
C ASP A 57 11.48 -24.96 0.05
N SER A 58 11.41 -23.77 0.63
CA SER A 58 10.36 -22.78 0.32
C SER A 58 10.89 -21.69 -0.62
N TYR A 59 10.22 -21.54 -1.76
CA TYR A 59 10.51 -20.54 -2.77
C TYR A 59 9.40 -19.49 -2.81
N TYR A 60 9.78 -18.22 -2.78
CA TYR A 60 8.88 -17.08 -2.89
C TYR A 60 9.19 -16.29 -4.16
N TYR A 61 8.27 -16.31 -5.11
CA TYR A 61 8.35 -15.56 -6.35
C TYR A 61 7.49 -14.31 -6.24
N LEU A 62 8.13 -13.15 -6.40
CA LEU A 62 7.54 -11.84 -6.16
C LEU A 62 7.66 -10.99 -7.43
N THR A 63 6.52 -10.62 -8.03
CA THR A 63 6.49 -9.73 -9.19
C THR A 63 6.19 -8.31 -8.74
N LEU A 64 7.07 -7.36 -9.06
CA LEU A 64 6.93 -5.98 -8.60
C LEU A 64 5.88 -5.19 -9.38
N LEU A 65 5.15 -4.33 -8.68
CA LEU A 65 4.40 -3.24 -9.30
C LEU A 65 5.35 -2.11 -9.74
N PRO A 66 4.93 -1.27 -10.71
CA PRO A 66 5.67 -0.07 -11.06
C PRO A 66 5.97 0.78 -9.82
N LYS A 67 7.26 1.09 -9.63
CA LYS A 67 7.74 1.81 -8.44
C LYS A 67 7.13 3.21 -8.36
N LYS A 68 7.09 3.92 -9.48
CA LYS A 68 6.56 5.28 -9.57
C LYS A 68 5.43 5.33 -10.57
N PHE A 69 4.37 6.06 -10.26
CA PHE A 69 3.25 6.28 -11.18
C PHE A 69 2.54 7.59 -10.85
N ILE A 70 1.88 8.16 -11.86
CA ILE A 70 1.05 9.35 -11.73
C ILE A 70 -0.39 8.94 -11.98
N ARG A 71 -1.31 9.48 -11.18
CA ARG A 71 -2.75 9.36 -11.37
C ARG A 71 -3.35 10.75 -11.47
N VAL A 72 -4.14 10.99 -12.50
CA VAL A 72 -4.89 12.23 -12.70
C VAL A 72 -6.37 11.88 -12.61
N GLU A 73 -7.10 12.61 -11.78
CA GLU A 73 -8.53 12.41 -11.53
C GLU A 73 -9.26 13.74 -11.70
N VAL A 74 -10.36 13.72 -12.45
CA VAL A 74 -11.25 14.86 -12.61
C VAL A 74 -12.61 14.47 -12.04
N LEU A 75 -13.12 15.27 -11.11
CA LEU A 75 -14.34 15.01 -10.36
C LEU A 75 -15.35 16.13 -10.60
N GLY A 76 -16.59 15.76 -10.87
CA GLY A 76 -17.75 16.66 -10.77
C GLY A 76 -18.48 16.38 -9.46
N LYS A 77 -18.79 17.41 -8.67
CA LYS A 77 -19.44 17.27 -7.37
C LYS A 77 -20.63 18.20 -7.24
N THR A 78 -21.70 17.70 -6.62
CA THR A 78 -22.86 18.48 -6.16
C THR A 78 -23.07 18.18 -4.68
N ASN A 79 -23.35 19.21 -3.88
CA ASN A 79 -23.66 19.04 -2.46
C ASN A 79 -25.08 19.49 -2.10
N SER A 80 -25.51 19.20 -0.87
CA SER A 80 -26.84 19.55 -0.35
C SER A 80 -27.05 21.06 -0.14
N ALA A 81 -25.98 21.85 -0.16
CA ALA A 81 -26.03 23.31 -0.17
C ALA A 81 -26.14 23.88 -1.60
N SER A 82 -26.43 23.04 -2.60
CA SER A 82 -26.62 23.40 -4.01
C SER A 82 -25.38 24.04 -4.66
N TYR A 83 -24.19 23.69 -4.17
CA TYR A 83 -22.97 23.94 -4.90
C TYR A 83 -22.74 22.84 -5.91
N THR A 84 -22.45 23.22 -7.14
CA THR A 84 -21.96 22.35 -8.19
C THR A 84 -20.58 22.82 -8.60
N GLY A 85 -19.65 21.89 -8.69
CA GLY A 85 -18.27 22.23 -9.00
C GLY A 85 -17.47 21.10 -9.58
N THR A 86 -16.25 21.44 -9.96
CA THR A 86 -15.29 20.52 -10.53
C THR A 86 -13.98 20.60 -9.76
N GLU A 87 -13.28 19.48 -9.71
CA GLU A 87 -11.98 19.38 -9.07
C GLU A 87 -11.05 18.49 -9.91
N ILE A 88 -9.80 18.92 -10.06
CA ILE A 88 -8.73 18.13 -10.65
C ILE A 88 -7.74 17.76 -9.56
N ASN A 89 -7.38 16.48 -9.50
CA ASN A 89 -6.44 15.92 -8.56
C ASN A 89 -5.30 15.25 -9.34
N VAL A 90 -4.06 15.58 -9.01
CA VAL A 90 -2.85 14.96 -9.59
C VAL A 90 -2.04 14.33 -8.48
N ASN A 91 -1.93 13.01 -8.50
CA ASN A 91 -1.30 12.19 -7.47
C ASN A 91 -0.05 11.51 -8.03
N TRP A 92 1.14 11.96 -7.62
CA TRP A 92 2.39 11.24 -7.87
C TRP A 92 2.68 10.27 -6.72
N ASN A 93 2.90 9.01 -7.05
CA ASN A 93 3.11 7.93 -6.08
C ASN A 93 4.48 7.30 -6.27
N ASN A 94 5.14 6.93 -5.18
CA ASN A 94 6.43 6.24 -5.14
C ASN A 94 6.38 5.11 -4.11
N ARG A 95 6.17 3.89 -4.61
CA ARG A 95 6.24 2.66 -3.82
C ARG A 95 7.67 2.37 -3.42
N ASN A 96 7.81 1.76 -2.24
CA ASN A 96 9.08 1.35 -1.67
C ASN A 96 10.10 2.52 -1.59
N PHE A 97 9.66 3.65 -1.04
CA PHE A 97 10.44 4.90 -1.02
C PHE A 97 11.75 4.74 -0.22
N PHE A 98 11.71 4.14 0.97
CA PHE A 98 12.88 3.89 1.83
C PHE A 98 13.37 2.43 1.82
N ARG A 99 13.03 1.69 0.74
CA ARG A 99 13.32 0.27 0.56
C ARG A 99 12.64 -0.66 1.60
N GLY A 100 11.65 -0.18 2.34
CA GLY A 100 10.91 -0.94 3.35
C GLY A 100 9.44 -1.15 3.00
N ALA A 101 9.10 -1.17 1.71
CA ALA A 101 7.74 -1.25 1.18
C ALA A 101 6.83 -0.06 1.54
N GLU A 102 7.41 1.10 1.85
CA GLU A 102 6.64 2.31 2.15
C GLU A 102 6.03 2.94 0.89
N LEU A 103 4.82 3.50 0.99
CA LEU A 103 4.22 4.28 -0.09
C LEU A 103 4.34 5.77 0.23
N PHE A 104 5.04 6.51 -0.62
CA PHE A 104 5.09 7.97 -0.55
C PHE A 104 4.23 8.56 -1.67
N THR A 105 3.35 9.51 -1.33
CA THR A 105 2.44 10.15 -2.27
C THR A 105 2.51 11.66 -2.13
N VAL A 106 2.53 12.34 -3.27
CA VAL A 106 2.42 13.80 -3.38
C VAL A 106 1.20 14.09 -4.24
N SER A 107 0.29 14.89 -3.70
CA SER A 107 -1.00 15.22 -4.31
C SER A 107 -1.10 16.71 -4.47
N VAL A 108 -1.51 17.17 -5.64
CA VAL A 108 -1.86 18.56 -5.91
C VAL A 108 -3.27 18.58 -6.45
N PHE A 109 -4.12 19.45 -5.90
CA PHE A 109 -5.51 19.52 -6.28
C PHE A 109 -6.00 20.95 -6.41
N GLY A 110 -6.90 21.17 -7.35
CA GLY A 110 -7.52 22.46 -7.61
C GLY A 110 -8.97 22.27 -8.02
N GLY A 111 -9.86 23.15 -7.55
CA GLY A 111 -11.28 23.05 -7.88
C GLY A 111 -12.04 24.35 -7.68
N ALA A 112 -13.22 24.41 -8.30
CA ALA A 112 -14.13 25.54 -8.20
C ALA A 112 -15.55 25.02 -8.01
N ASP A 113 -16.23 25.52 -6.98
CA ASP A 113 -17.61 25.21 -6.64
C ASP A 113 -18.46 26.47 -6.74
N PHE A 114 -19.54 26.41 -7.52
CA PHE A 114 -20.47 27.51 -7.77
C PHE A 114 -21.83 27.18 -7.17
N GLN A 115 -22.43 28.11 -6.43
CA GLN A 115 -23.78 27.92 -5.92
C GLN A 115 -24.79 28.25 -7.01
N LEU A 116 -25.46 27.22 -7.55
CA LEU A 116 -26.40 27.37 -8.66
C LEU A 116 -27.82 27.71 -8.20
N SER A 117 -28.17 27.40 -6.95
CA SER A 117 -29.48 27.68 -6.35
C SER A 117 -29.37 27.77 -4.83
N GLY A 118 -30.23 28.54 -4.16
CA GLY A 118 -30.22 28.65 -2.70
C GLY A 118 -30.77 29.99 -2.19
N LYS A 119 -31.45 29.97 -1.04
CA LYS A 119 -32.07 31.17 -0.42
C LYS A 119 -31.04 32.20 0.10
N ASN A 120 -29.81 31.77 0.34
CA ASN A 120 -28.70 32.61 0.76
C ASN A 120 -27.76 32.84 -0.43
N SER A 121 -27.29 34.07 -0.62
CA SER A 121 -26.23 34.42 -1.58
C SER A 121 -24.89 33.87 -1.09
N GLY A 122 -24.63 32.59 -1.36
CA GLY A 122 -23.34 31.97 -1.09
C GLY A 122 -22.30 32.37 -2.13
N LYS A 123 -21.05 32.39 -1.69
CA LYS A 123 -19.91 32.81 -2.50
C LYS A 123 -19.34 31.61 -3.24
N ASN A 124 -18.86 31.83 -4.45
CA ASN A 124 -18.08 30.83 -5.19
C ASN A 124 -16.87 30.40 -4.36
N ILE A 125 -16.61 29.10 -4.33
CA ILE A 125 -15.53 28.51 -3.55
C ILE A 125 -14.46 28.06 -4.51
N PHE A 126 -13.25 28.60 -4.35
CA PHE A 126 -12.07 28.14 -5.07
C PHE A 126 -11.17 27.40 -4.09
N LYS A 127 -10.70 26.22 -4.49
CA LYS A 127 -9.83 25.36 -3.71
C LYS A 127 -8.54 25.15 -4.48
N LEU A 128 -7.41 25.32 -3.82
CA LEU A 128 -6.10 24.94 -4.32
C LEU A 128 -5.32 24.42 -3.13
N GLY A 129 -4.75 23.23 -3.26
CA GLY A 129 -4.03 22.60 -2.18
C GLY A 129 -2.99 21.61 -2.69
N ALA A 130 -2.06 21.29 -1.80
CA ALA A 130 -1.10 20.23 -1.98
C ALA A 130 -0.99 19.44 -0.68
N GLU A 131 -0.84 18.13 -0.81
CA GLU A 131 -0.71 17.20 0.30
C GLU A 131 0.45 16.24 0.02
N THR A 132 1.16 15.86 1.07
CA THR A 132 2.14 14.77 1.02
C THR A 132 1.80 13.75 2.08
N SER A 133 1.79 12.47 1.71
CA SER A 133 1.54 11.38 2.64
C SER A 133 2.60 10.30 2.54
N LEU A 134 2.92 9.68 3.68
CA LEU A 134 3.86 8.58 3.78
C LEU A 134 3.21 7.47 4.61
N THR A 135 3.01 6.32 3.98
CA THR A 135 2.41 5.14 4.60
C THR A 135 3.47 4.07 4.82
N TRP A 136 3.61 3.63 6.07
CA TRP A 136 4.42 2.47 6.42
C TRP A 136 3.51 1.25 6.58
N PRO A 137 3.83 0.10 5.97
CA PRO A 137 3.03 -1.13 6.10
C PRO A 137 3.35 -1.86 7.40
N ARG A 138 3.45 -1.11 8.51
CA ARG A 138 3.80 -1.61 9.84
C ARG A 138 3.47 -0.58 10.91
N PHE A 139 3.30 -1.05 12.13
CA PHE A 139 3.28 -0.18 13.30
C PHE A 139 4.64 0.51 13.53
N ILE A 140 4.56 1.79 13.89
CA ILE A 140 5.69 2.59 14.37
C ILE A 140 5.36 2.93 15.82
N THR A 141 6.03 2.26 16.75
CA THR A 141 5.78 2.40 18.18
C THR A 141 7.09 2.63 18.94
N PRO A 142 7.07 3.36 20.07
CA PRO A 142 8.26 3.59 20.89
C PRO A 142 8.65 2.35 21.73
N PHE A 143 7.77 1.35 21.83
CA PHE A 143 7.99 0.09 22.54
C PHE A 143 7.94 -1.10 21.57
N HIS A 144 8.63 -2.18 21.93
CA HIS A 144 8.62 -3.43 21.17
C HIS A 144 7.29 -4.16 21.34
N ILE A 145 6.49 -4.23 20.28
CA ILE A 145 5.33 -5.13 20.23
C ILE A 145 5.85 -6.49 19.76
N GLN A 146 5.94 -7.45 20.68
CA GLN A 146 6.09 -8.85 20.33
C GLN A 146 4.71 -9.36 19.89
N GLY A 147 4.48 -9.32 18.59
CA GLY A 147 3.26 -9.85 17.99
C GLY A 147 3.59 -10.51 16.67
N ASN A 148 3.10 -11.73 16.51
CA ASN A 148 2.85 -12.35 15.22
C ASN A 148 1.73 -11.57 14.51
N SER A 149 1.92 -10.28 14.23
CA SER A 149 0.81 -9.36 13.89
C SER A 149 -0.02 -9.90 12.71
N GLU A 150 -1.24 -10.36 12.95
CA GLU A 150 -2.12 -10.81 11.86
C GLU A 150 -2.63 -9.64 10.98
N PHE A 151 -1.94 -8.49 11.02
CA PHE A 151 -2.14 -7.27 10.25
C PHE A 151 -0.90 -7.01 9.38
#